data_AF-A0AAU8TWN4-F1
#
_entry.id   AF-A0AAU8TWN4-F1
#
_cell.length_a   1.000
_cell.length_b   1.000
_cell.length_c   1.000
_cell.angle_alpha   90.00
_cell.angle_beta   90.00
_cell.angle_gamma   90.00
#
_symmetry.space_group_name_H-M   'P 1'
#
loop_
_entity.id
_entity.type
_entity.pdbx_description
1 polymer ?
#
loop_
_entity_poly.entity_id
_entity_poly.type
_entity_poly.pdbx_seq_one_letter_code
_entity_poly.pdbx_strand_id
1 'polypeptide(L)'
;MTIVLPPIVVTATEPGYPANPGGLPFPAPNPAVVFQGQMLERFAYYRQGLWREMLIKIANEQVTWGMTGGPAPGIVHDLQSVPFADSYLYFNPGLTSGHGLNYAQQYFQSGGVTSSPGLSGGDLTPVAAVGHFLYGKGTPTETSINLFGLNSPSISSAVFNDVLASAPIGTSPISIGNIPFTPDATSWQLATWIDNLSLTLQGTLNKAQDGSYQFNGSVSAANHTYDSMPAGFKAAIGEAAANTLQSVFDAHGAMPFEVVIKGETAVTVTKELTPDEKAAYTDAVSFVSTANEQMLQKYGANLSKVAQDMQAEISGKKIRSYAEAMATFEKISANPAMKLNALDTQAVVDALNALDKATFADNITRLGKAFGVVGKVVQAEAIREKTVSGFQTGDWKPLMLELEAMAVGTGAGILLATSMAFFFPVFASAAAGVVVVALMMAATAAYFDAAKVDEINNLILN
;
A
#
# COMPACT_ATOMS: atom_id res chain seq x y z
N MET A 1 -3.73 -17.49 -29.54
CA MET A 1 -3.32 -16.54 -30.60
C MET A 1 -1.80 -16.49 -30.59
N THR A 2 -1.16 -16.96 -31.64
CA THR A 2 0.29 -16.86 -31.81
C THR A 2 0.61 -15.41 -32.17
N ILE A 3 1.29 -14.67 -31.28
CA ILE A 3 1.74 -13.31 -31.56
C ILE A 3 2.87 -13.42 -32.59
N VAL A 4 2.63 -12.94 -33.81
CA VAL A 4 3.65 -12.82 -34.86
C VAL A 4 4.26 -11.44 -34.72
N LEU A 5 5.52 -11.37 -34.28
CA LEU A 5 6.26 -10.12 -34.15
C LEU A 5 6.58 -9.53 -35.54
N PRO A 6 6.57 -8.20 -35.71
CA PRO A 6 6.96 -7.58 -36.97
C PRO A 6 8.44 -7.88 -37.27
N PRO A 7 8.81 -8.13 -38.55
CA PRO A 7 10.19 -8.41 -38.91
C PRO A 7 11.07 -7.18 -38.66
N ILE A 8 12.15 -7.35 -37.89
CA ILE A 8 13.21 -6.35 -37.75
C ILE A 8 14.36 -6.71 -38.68
N VAL A 9 14.66 -5.81 -39.60
CA VAL A 9 15.78 -5.92 -40.53
C VAL A 9 16.81 -4.85 -40.17
N VAL A 10 17.98 -5.28 -39.72
CA VAL A 10 19.17 -4.43 -39.55
C VAL A 10 20.26 -5.05 -40.41
N THR A 11 20.74 -4.29 -41.39
CA THR A 11 21.73 -4.75 -42.36
C THR A 11 23.09 -4.12 -42.08
N ALA A 12 24.17 -4.73 -42.58
CA ALA A 12 25.42 -4.00 -42.66
C ALA A 12 25.21 -2.82 -43.62
N THR A 13 25.48 -1.60 -43.16
CA THR A 13 25.60 -0.47 -44.07
C THR A 13 26.75 -0.74 -45.03
N GLU A 14 26.67 -0.22 -46.27
CA GLU A 14 27.73 -0.36 -47.30
C GLU A 14 29.14 -0.19 -46.71
N PRO A 15 30.22 -0.78 -47.30
CA PRO A 15 31.56 -0.75 -46.73
C PRO A 15 31.90 0.60 -46.08
N GLY A 16 31.90 0.61 -44.75
CA GLY A 16 31.87 1.84 -43.96
C GLY A 16 33.22 2.55 -44.00
N TYR A 17 33.39 3.48 -44.92
CA TYR A 17 34.60 4.28 -45.04
C TYR A 17 34.46 5.59 -44.24
N PRO A 18 35.45 5.98 -43.42
CA PRO A 18 35.39 7.25 -42.71
C PRO A 18 35.41 8.44 -43.69
N ALA A 19 34.72 9.53 -43.34
CA ALA A 19 34.80 10.77 -44.11
C ALA A 19 36.23 11.31 -44.09
N ASN A 20 36.77 11.67 -45.25
CA ASN A 20 38.18 12.05 -45.43
C ASN A 20 38.43 13.51 -45.01
N PRO A 21 39.15 13.81 -43.91
CA PRO A 21 39.41 15.18 -43.48
C PRO A 21 40.62 15.82 -44.19
N GLY A 22 41.17 15.21 -45.25
CA GLY A 22 42.43 15.71 -45.84
C GLY A 22 42.90 15.13 -47.17
N GLY A 23 42.08 14.41 -47.93
CA GLY A 23 42.41 13.99 -49.30
C GLY A 23 43.50 12.90 -49.46
N LEU A 24 43.89 12.18 -48.40
CA LEU A 24 44.85 11.07 -48.52
C LEU A 24 44.16 9.77 -48.98
N PRO A 25 44.81 8.94 -49.84
CA PRO A 25 44.14 7.85 -50.53
C PRO A 25 44.33 6.51 -49.82
N PHE A 26 43.65 6.25 -48.70
CA PHE A 26 43.37 4.86 -48.25
C PHE A 26 42.12 4.81 -47.34
N PRO A 27 40.90 4.83 -47.91
CA PRO A 27 39.70 4.47 -47.16
C PRO A 27 39.77 2.95 -46.90
N ALA A 28 40.11 2.53 -45.68
CA ALA A 28 39.96 1.15 -45.24
C ALA A 28 38.55 0.97 -44.63
N PRO A 29 37.89 -0.19 -44.82
CA PRO A 29 36.63 -0.47 -44.13
C PRO A 29 36.83 -0.34 -42.62
N ASN A 30 36.05 0.51 -41.97
CA ASN A 30 36.09 0.70 -40.53
C ASN A 30 34.84 0.07 -39.89
N PRO A 31 34.98 -1.02 -39.12
CA PRO A 31 33.87 -1.65 -38.43
C PRO A 31 33.06 -0.69 -37.55
N ALA A 32 33.70 0.34 -36.98
CA ALA A 32 33.00 1.34 -36.16
C ALA A 32 31.97 2.15 -36.97
N VAL A 33 32.23 2.41 -38.25
CA VAL A 33 31.28 3.12 -39.14
C VAL A 33 30.09 2.21 -39.47
N VAL A 34 30.33 0.91 -39.63
CA VAL A 34 29.27 -0.10 -39.85
C VAL A 34 28.39 -0.24 -38.61
N PHE A 35 28.98 -0.35 -37.41
CA PHE A 35 28.22 -0.45 -36.17
C PHE A 35 27.44 0.83 -35.86
N GLN A 36 27.99 2.00 -36.17
CA GLN A 36 27.27 3.26 -36.07
C GLN A 36 26.06 3.30 -37.03
N GLY A 37 26.23 2.85 -38.28
CA GLY A 37 25.14 2.74 -39.25
C GLY A 37 24.02 1.81 -38.76
N GLN A 38 24.39 0.64 -38.23
CA GLN A 38 23.45 -0.31 -37.63
C GLN A 38 22.74 0.26 -36.41
N MET A 39 23.42 1.05 -35.58
CA MET A 39 22.79 1.75 -34.46
C MET A 39 21.70 2.71 -34.94
N LEU A 40 21.93 3.44 -36.04
CA LEU A 40 20.91 4.34 -36.61
C LEU A 40 19.70 3.58 -37.16
N GLU A 41 19.91 2.42 -37.77
CA GLU A 41 18.82 1.53 -38.18
C GLU A 41 18.03 1.05 -36.96
N ARG A 42 18.71 0.64 -35.87
CA ARG A 42 18.03 0.24 -34.63
C ARG A 42 17.24 1.39 -33.99
N PHE A 43 17.78 2.61 -34.02
CA PHE A 43 17.07 3.81 -33.56
C PHE A 43 15.75 4.00 -34.32
N ALA A 44 15.68 3.67 -35.62
CA ALA A 44 14.42 3.76 -36.36
C ALA A 44 13.32 2.85 -35.80
N TYR A 45 13.68 1.68 -35.24
CA TYR A 45 12.71 0.79 -34.58
C TYR A 45 12.37 1.25 -33.17
N TYR A 46 13.34 1.75 -32.38
CA TYR A 46 13.05 2.35 -31.07
C TYR A 46 12.12 3.57 -31.19
N ARG A 47 12.25 4.37 -32.27
CA ARG A 47 11.32 5.47 -32.59
C ARG A 47 9.88 5.02 -32.79
N GLN A 48 9.67 3.76 -33.14
CA GLN A 48 8.36 3.15 -33.36
C GLN A 48 7.85 2.41 -32.10
N GLY A 49 8.57 2.47 -30.98
CA GLY A 49 8.22 1.76 -29.75
C GLY A 49 8.57 0.26 -29.79
N LEU A 50 9.30 -0.22 -30.81
CA LEU A 50 9.66 -1.63 -31.00
C LEU A 50 10.90 -2.03 -30.18
N TRP A 51 10.95 -1.57 -28.93
CA TRP A 51 12.10 -1.81 -28.05
C TRP A 51 12.20 -3.29 -27.63
N ARG A 52 11.07 -3.98 -27.47
CA ARG A 52 11.04 -5.39 -27.06
C ARG A 52 11.67 -6.27 -28.13
N GLU A 53 11.19 -6.10 -29.34
CA GLU A 53 11.65 -6.82 -30.53
C GLU A 53 13.13 -6.53 -30.78
N MET A 54 13.57 -5.29 -30.52
CA MET A 54 14.99 -4.94 -30.64
C MET A 54 15.85 -5.60 -29.57
N LEU A 55 15.42 -5.64 -28.31
CA LEU A 55 16.11 -6.36 -27.24
C LEU A 55 16.20 -7.86 -27.54
N ILE A 56 15.13 -8.47 -28.06
CA ILE A 56 15.13 -9.86 -28.52
C ILE A 56 16.18 -10.06 -29.63
N LYS A 57 16.22 -9.14 -30.59
CA LYS A 57 17.19 -9.20 -31.69
C LYS A 57 18.63 -9.12 -31.20
N ILE A 58 18.99 -8.13 -30.37
CA ILE A 58 20.38 -7.98 -29.90
C ILE A 58 20.78 -9.10 -28.93
N ALA A 59 19.82 -9.68 -28.20
CA ALA A 59 20.04 -10.91 -27.44
C ALA A 59 20.39 -12.09 -28.37
N ASN A 60 19.64 -12.30 -29.45
CA ASN A 60 19.97 -13.34 -30.44
C ASN A 60 21.32 -13.10 -31.15
N GLU A 61 21.69 -11.84 -31.37
CA GLU A 61 23.02 -11.49 -31.86
C GLU A 61 24.12 -11.91 -30.89
N GLN A 62 23.93 -11.73 -29.58
CA GLN A 62 24.88 -12.18 -28.56
C GLN A 62 25.13 -13.70 -28.62
N VAL A 63 24.09 -14.50 -28.86
CA VAL A 63 24.24 -15.96 -29.02
C VAL A 63 25.20 -16.28 -30.16
N THR A 64 25.10 -15.53 -31.27
CA THR A 64 25.96 -15.71 -32.45
C THR A 64 27.38 -15.17 -32.23
N TRP A 65 27.51 -14.09 -31.46
CA TRP A 65 28.79 -13.45 -31.12
C TRP A 65 29.62 -14.24 -30.10
N GLY A 66 28.97 -15.12 -29.34
CA GLY A 66 29.55 -15.95 -28.30
C GLY A 66 29.15 -15.49 -26.91
N MET A 67 28.68 -16.43 -26.07
CA MET A 67 28.11 -16.10 -24.75
C MET A 67 29.16 -15.71 -23.69
N THR A 68 30.41 -16.12 -23.87
CA THR A 68 31.51 -15.87 -22.92
C THR A 68 32.51 -14.81 -23.41
N GLY A 69 32.26 -14.22 -24.58
CA GLY A 69 33.06 -13.13 -25.15
C GLY A 69 32.59 -11.75 -24.70
N GLY A 70 33.16 -10.69 -25.29
CA GLY A 70 32.66 -9.32 -25.10
C GLY A 70 31.20 -9.19 -25.57
N PRO A 71 30.43 -8.20 -25.05
CA PRO A 71 29.07 -8.01 -25.49
C PRO A 71 29.02 -7.69 -27.00
N ALA A 72 28.00 -8.20 -27.68
CA ALA A 72 27.78 -7.93 -29.09
C ALA A 72 27.63 -6.42 -29.34
N PRO A 73 28.09 -5.89 -30.49
CA PRO A 73 28.02 -4.45 -30.77
C PRO A 73 26.62 -3.86 -30.59
N GLY A 74 25.55 -4.60 -30.92
CA GLY A 74 24.17 -4.18 -30.68
C GLY A 74 23.90 -3.85 -29.21
N ILE A 75 24.33 -4.74 -28.29
CA ILE A 75 24.21 -4.53 -26.84
C ILE A 75 25.05 -3.33 -26.39
N VAL A 76 26.32 -3.26 -26.82
CA VAL A 76 27.23 -2.18 -26.41
C VAL A 76 26.67 -0.81 -26.79
N HIS A 77 26.19 -0.65 -28.03
CA HIS A 77 25.71 0.63 -28.53
C HIS A 77 24.34 1.00 -27.94
N ASP A 78 23.38 0.08 -27.90
CA ASP A 78 22.01 0.39 -27.50
C ASP A 78 21.91 0.62 -26.00
N LEU A 79 22.54 -0.25 -25.20
CA LEU A 79 22.50 -0.15 -23.74
C LEU A 79 23.36 0.98 -23.16
N GLN A 80 24.01 1.79 -24.01
CA GLN A 80 24.65 3.04 -23.59
C GLN A 80 23.97 4.28 -24.18
N SER A 81 23.61 4.24 -25.47
CA SER A 81 23.03 5.38 -26.18
C SER A 81 21.55 5.61 -25.86
N VAL A 82 20.77 4.55 -25.61
CA VAL A 82 19.35 4.66 -25.24
C VAL A 82 19.16 5.22 -23.82
N PRO A 83 19.94 4.82 -22.78
CA PRO A 83 19.92 5.52 -21.50
C PRO A 83 20.20 7.03 -21.62
N PHE A 84 21.17 7.41 -22.46
CA PHE A 84 21.47 8.81 -22.72
C PHE A 84 20.29 9.55 -23.38
N ALA A 85 19.62 8.91 -24.34
CA ALA A 85 18.40 9.43 -24.95
C ALA A 85 17.25 9.57 -23.94
N ASP A 86 17.03 8.56 -23.09
CA ASP A 86 15.94 8.54 -22.11
C ASP A 86 16.13 9.61 -21.03
N SER A 87 17.37 9.78 -20.55
CA SER A 87 17.70 10.83 -19.60
C SER A 87 17.47 12.23 -20.18
N TYR A 88 17.73 12.43 -21.48
CA TYR A 88 17.40 13.68 -22.14
C TYR A 88 15.89 13.93 -22.15
N LEU A 89 15.07 12.90 -22.40
CA LEU A 89 13.61 13.01 -22.38
C LEU A 89 13.06 13.30 -20.99
N TYR A 90 13.64 12.70 -19.95
CA TYR A 90 13.27 12.99 -18.56
C TYR A 90 13.44 14.47 -18.21
N PHE A 91 14.56 15.09 -18.60
CA PHE A 91 14.79 16.52 -18.36
C PHE A 91 14.08 17.46 -19.35
N ASN A 92 13.48 16.92 -20.41
CA ASN A 92 12.76 17.68 -21.44
C ASN A 92 11.39 17.04 -21.69
N PRO A 93 10.46 17.13 -20.70
CA PRO A 93 9.16 16.47 -20.78
C PRO A 93 8.34 16.96 -21.98
N GLY A 94 7.55 16.07 -22.58
CA GLY A 94 6.72 16.35 -23.76
C GLY A 94 7.41 16.08 -25.10
N LEU A 95 8.72 15.76 -25.10
CA LEU A 95 9.42 15.30 -26.29
C LEU A 95 9.16 13.80 -26.55
N THR A 96 9.20 13.41 -27.82
CA THR A 96 9.02 12.01 -28.25
C THR A 96 10.35 11.24 -28.22
N SER A 97 10.28 9.91 -28.19
CA SER A 97 11.45 9.02 -28.28
C SER A 97 12.39 9.36 -29.45
N GLY A 98 11.86 9.85 -30.57
CA GLY A 98 12.67 10.30 -31.70
C GLY A 98 13.54 11.51 -31.42
N HIS A 99 13.08 12.47 -30.60
CA HIS A 99 13.90 13.60 -30.18
C HIS A 99 15.08 13.14 -29.31
N GLY A 100 14.82 12.27 -28.34
CA GLY A 100 15.87 11.69 -27.49
C GLY A 100 16.92 10.92 -28.28
N LEU A 101 16.48 10.08 -29.22
CA LEU A 101 17.40 9.30 -30.07
C LEU A 101 18.19 10.19 -31.05
N ASN A 102 17.59 11.27 -31.58
CA ASN A 102 18.31 12.26 -32.38
C ASN A 102 19.37 12.99 -31.55
N TYR A 103 19.04 13.33 -30.30
CA TYR A 103 19.99 13.94 -29.37
C TYR A 103 21.15 12.98 -29.07
N ALA A 104 20.86 11.71 -28.78
CA ALA A 104 21.90 10.70 -28.57
C ALA A 104 22.79 10.50 -29.80
N GLN A 105 22.22 10.49 -31.01
CA GLN A 105 23.01 10.37 -32.24
C GLN A 105 24.07 11.49 -32.38
N GLN A 106 23.76 12.71 -31.93
CA GLN A 106 24.64 13.87 -32.09
C GLN A 106 25.61 14.07 -30.93
N TYR A 107 25.20 13.72 -29.70
CA TYR A 107 25.88 14.13 -28.48
C TYR A 107 26.30 12.98 -27.56
N PHE A 108 25.99 11.73 -27.91
CA PHE A 108 26.38 10.59 -27.09
C PHE A 108 27.90 10.51 -26.92
N GLN A 109 28.33 10.36 -25.66
CA GLN A 109 29.72 10.10 -25.29
C GLN A 109 29.80 8.70 -24.70
N SER A 110 30.79 7.92 -25.15
CA SER A 110 31.05 6.57 -24.61
C SER A 110 31.22 6.64 -23.08
N GLY A 111 30.52 5.76 -22.35
CA GLY A 111 30.49 5.78 -20.89
C GLY A 111 29.59 6.85 -20.26
N GLY A 112 28.81 7.60 -21.04
CA GLY A 112 27.91 8.66 -20.56
C GLY A 112 26.69 8.20 -19.76
N VAL A 113 26.50 6.90 -19.55
CA VAL A 113 25.37 6.34 -18.78
C VAL A 113 25.41 6.83 -17.33
N THR A 114 26.59 6.88 -16.70
CA THR A 114 26.74 7.34 -15.30
C THR A 114 26.38 8.82 -15.11
N SER A 115 26.45 9.63 -16.17
CA SER A 115 26.10 11.05 -16.14
C SER A 115 24.69 11.35 -16.67
N SER A 116 23.90 10.32 -16.95
CA SER A 116 22.57 10.43 -17.56
C SER A 116 21.52 9.80 -16.63
N PRO A 117 21.24 10.40 -15.46
CA PRO A 117 20.50 9.72 -14.40
C PRO A 117 18.99 9.62 -14.65
N GLY A 118 18.43 10.33 -15.64
CA GLY A 118 16.99 10.43 -15.82
C GLY A 118 16.36 9.19 -16.44
N LEU A 119 15.25 8.72 -15.85
CA LEU A 119 14.37 7.70 -16.42
C LEU A 119 13.01 8.35 -16.74
N SER A 120 12.68 8.43 -18.03
CA SER A 120 11.54 9.23 -18.52
C SER A 120 10.17 8.58 -18.32
N GLY A 121 10.14 7.28 -18.03
CA GLY A 121 8.92 6.45 -17.97
C GLY A 121 8.33 6.12 -19.34
N GLY A 122 8.96 6.54 -20.44
CA GLY A 122 8.50 6.31 -21.81
C GLY A 122 9.01 5.01 -22.43
N ASP A 123 8.85 4.88 -23.75
CA ASP A 123 9.18 3.66 -24.50
C ASP A 123 10.68 3.30 -24.49
N LEU A 124 11.56 4.24 -24.14
CA LEU A 124 13.01 4.01 -24.05
C LEU A 124 13.44 3.55 -22.65
N THR A 125 12.65 3.84 -21.63
CA THR A 125 12.99 3.57 -20.22
C THR A 125 13.27 2.09 -19.91
N PRO A 126 12.56 1.10 -20.48
CA PRO A 126 12.90 -0.31 -20.24
C PRO A 126 14.32 -0.66 -20.69
N VAL A 127 14.76 -0.12 -21.83
CA VAL A 127 16.12 -0.30 -22.36
C VAL A 127 17.12 0.52 -21.54
N ALA A 128 16.74 1.73 -21.13
CA ALA A 128 17.55 2.59 -20.29
C ALA A 128 17.88 1.91 -18.94
N ALA A 129 16.88 1.32 -18.28
CA ALA A 129 17.04 0.67 -16.98
C ALA A 129 18.05 -0.50 -17.03
N VAL A 130 17.95 -1.40 -18.01
CA VAL A 130 18.96 -2.46 -18.19
C VAL A 130 20.32 -1.91 -18.64
N GLY A 131 20.35 -0.78 -19.36
CA GLY A 131 21.59 -0.08 -19.69
C GLY A 131 22.28 0.51 -18.47
N HIS A 132 21.53 1.10 -17.53
CA HIS A 132 22.05 1.52 -16.23
C HIS A 132 22.53 0.33 -15.39
N PHE A 133 21.82 -0.79 -15.43
CA PHE A 133 22.22 -2.00 -14.73
C PHE A 133 23.59 -2.51 -15.21
N LEU A 134 23.84 -2.53 -16.52
CA LEU A 134 25.11 -3.01 -17.09
C LEU A 134 26.23 -1.95 -17.07
N TYR A 135 25.94 -0.70 -17.44
CA TYR A 135 26.95 0.33 -17.70
C TYR A 135 26.91 1.52 -16.74
N GLY A 136 25.91 1.60 -15.85
CA GLY A 136 25.72 2.69 -14.90
C GLY A 136 26.59 2.61 -13.65
N LYS A 137 27.34 1.52 -13.45
CA LYS A 137 28.30 1.35 -12.33
C LYS A 137 27.69 1.60 -10.94
N GLY A 138 26.42 1.23 -10.76
CA GLY A 138 25.69 1.46 -9.50
C GLY A 138 25.32 2.92 -9.20
N THR A 139 25.51 3.83 -10.16
CA THR A 139 25.14 5.24 -10.00
C THR A 139 23.62 5.37 -9.88
N PRO A 140 23.08 6.08 -8.86
CA PRO A 140 21.65 6.29 -8.75
C PRO A 140 21.05 7.01 -9.96
N THR A 141 19.87 6.56 -10.35
CA THR A 141 19.01 7.20 -11.35
C THR A 141 17.87 7.94 -10.67
N GLU A 142 17.15 8.76 -11.42
CA GLU A 142 15.98 9.49 -10.94
C GLU A 142 14.81 9.41 -11.90
N THR A 143 13.61 9.35 -11.34
CA THR A 143 12.35 9.44 -12.07
C THR A 143 11.33 10.24 -11.26
N SER A 144 10.15 10.48 -11.84
CA SER A 144 9.05 11.14 -11.15
C SER A 144 7.87 10.20 -10.96
N ILE A 145 7.28 10.21 -9.76
CA ILE A 145 6.07 9.43 -9.47
C ILE A 145 4.88 9.81 -10.36
N ASN A 146 4.87 11.03 -10.91
CA ASN A 146 3.83 11.48 -11.84
C ASN A 146 3.76 10.63 -13.13
N LEU A 147 4.82 9.88 -13.43
CA LEU A 147 4.89 9.00 -14.60
C LEU A 147 4.26 7.63 -14.34
N PHE A 148 3.90 7.30 -13.10
CA PHE A 148 3.47 5.93 -12.74
C PHE A 148 2.00 5.67 -13.06
N GLY A 149 1.25 6.69 -13.47
CA GLY A 149 -0.17 6.56 -13.81
C GLY A 149 -1.03 6.09 -12.64
N LEU A 150 -0.64 6.42 -11.40
CA LEU A 150 -1.35 6.00 -10.19
C LEU A 150 -2.80 6.49 -10.23
N ASN A 151 -3.74 5.57 -10.04
CA ASN A 151 -5.17 5.84 -9.96
C ASN A 151 -5.74 5.37 -8.60
N SER A 152 -6.99 5.73 -8.30
CA SER A 152 -7.63 5.40 -7.01
C SER A 152 -7.61 3.88 -6.69
N PRO A 153 -7.90 2.96 -7.64
CA PRO A 153 -7.71 1.52 -7.45
C PRO A 153 -6.27 1.10 -7.10
N SER A 154 -5.25 1.73 -7.70
CA SER A 154 -3.83 1.39 -7.49
C SER A 154 -3.34 1.55 -6.05
N ILE A 155 -4.09 2.29 -5.22
CA ILE A 155 -3.72 2.64 -3.84
C ILE A 155 -4.60 1.90 -2.83
N SER A 156 -5.63 1.17 -3.30
CA SER A 156 -6.53 0.44 -2.41
C SER A 156 -5.78 -0.68 -1.69
N SER A 157 -5.68 -0.53 -0.36
CA SER A 157 -5.17 -1.56 0.55
C SER A 157 -6.19 -1.78 1.66
N ALA A 158 -6.12 -2.94 2.32
CA ALA A 158 -6.96 -3.20 3.50
C ALA A 158 -6.80 -2.09 4.55
N VAL A 159 -5.56 -1.66 4.81
CA VAL A 159 -5.24 -0.57 5.75
C VAL A 159 -5.89 0.75 5.32
N PHE A 160 -5.81 1.11 4.03
CA PHE A 160 -6.45 2.32 3.52
C PHE A 160 -7.97 2.24 3.69
N ASN A 161 -8.59 1.12 3.34
CA ASN A 161 -10.02 0.92 3.46
C ASN A 161 -10.50 0.98 4.92
N ASP A 162 -9.74 0.40 5.86
CA ASP A 162 -10.06 0.43 7.29
C ASP A 162 -9.95 1.84 7.88
N VAL A 163 -8.93 2.61 7.48
CA VAL A 163 -8.76 4.01 7.89
C VAL A 163 -9.89 4.88 7.34
N LEU A 164 -10.26 4.71 6.06
CA LEU A 164 -11.37 5.43 5.45
C LEU A 164 -12.70 5.09 6.14
N ALA A 165 -12.93 3.82 6.45
CA ALA A 165 -14.16 3.38 7.06
C ALA A 165 -14.28 3.88 8.51
N SER A 166 -13.21 3.81 9.31
CA SER A 166 -13.20 4.20 10.74
C SER A 166 -13.16 5.70 10.99
N ALA A 167 -12.87 6.51 9.97
CA ALA A 167 -12.83 7.95 10.14
C ALA A 167 -14.15 8.54 10.63
N PRO A 168 -14.12 9.56 11.51
CA PRO A 168 -15.32 10.24 11.98
C PRO A 168 -15.99 11.02 10.85
N ILE A 169 -17.27 11.33 11.04
CA ILE A 169 -17.99 12.26 10.17
C ILE A 169 -17.33 13.64 10.25
N GLY A 170 -17.21 14.30 9.10
CA GLY A 170 -16.51 15.58 8.96
C GLY A 170 -15.15 15.41 8.30
N THR A 171 -14.22 16.30 8.64
CA THR A 171 -12.92 16.40 7.99
C THR A 171 -11.83 15.81 8.89
N SER A 172 -11.09 14.83 8.38
CA SER A 172 -9.99 14.17 9.11
C SER A 172 -8.69 14.18 8.31
N PRO A 173 -7.54 14.53 8.93
CA PRO A 173 -6.24 14.33 8.30
C PRO A 173 -5.89 12.84 8.29
N ILE A 174 -5.42 12.34 7.16
CA ILE A 174 -5.01 10.95 6.96
C ILE A 174 -3.54 10.92 6.55
N SER A 175 -2.76 10.07 7.22
CA SER A 175 -1.38 9.77 6.86
C SER A 175 -1.14 8.28 7.02
N ILE A 176 -0.85 7.60 5.90
CA ILE A 176 -0.65 6.16 5.85
C ILE A 176 0.66 5.90 5.11
N GLY A 177 1.61 5.28 5.80
CA GLY A 177 2.85 4.81 5.19
C GLY A 177 2.77 3.32 4.83
N ASN A 178 3.76 2.86 4.07
CA ASN A 178 4.00 1.45 3.78
C ASN A 178 2.87 0.74 3.05
N ILE A 179 2.20 1.43 2.12
CA ILE A 179 1.20 0.81 1.25
C ILE A 179 1.96 0.05 0.16
N PRO A 180 1.83 -1.29 0.08
CA PRO A 180 2.49 -2.06 -0.96
C PRO A 180 1.86 -1.73 -2.32
N PHE A 181 2.70 -1.48 -3.31
CA PHE A 181 2.30 -1.25 -4.68
C PHE A 181 3.11 -2.12 -5.62
N THR A 182 2.42 -2.83 -6.51
CA THR A 182 3.03 -3.56 -7.61
C THR A 182 2.30 -3.13 -8.87
N PRO A 183 3.00 -2.66 -9.92
CA PRO A 183 2.36 -2.31 -11.19
C PRO A 183 1.51 -3.46 -11.72
N ASP A 184 0.27 -3.18 -12.12
CA ASP A 184 -0.67 -4.17 -12.63
C ASP A 184 -0.59 -4.33 -14.16
N ALA A 185 -1.48 -5.13 -14.74
CA ALA A 185 -1.55 -5.36 -16.19
C ALA A 185 -1.86 -4.07 -17.00
N THR A 186 -2.49 -3.07 -16.39
CA THR A 186 -2.78 -1.78 -17.05
C THR A 186 -1.54 -0.88 -17.09
N SER A 187 -0.66 -1.00 -16.11
CA SER A 187 0.66 -0.33 -16.05
C SER A 187 1.81 -1.25 -16.47
N TRP A 188 1.60 -2.09 -17.49
CA TRP A 188 2.58 -3.11 -17.89
C TRP A 188 3.94 -2.53 -18.28
N GLN A 189 4.01 -1.30 -18.83
CA GLN A 189 5.28 -0.63 -19.15
C GLN A 189 6.07 -0.31 -17.88
N LEU A 190 5.41 0.20 -16.85
CA LEU A 190 6.02 0.47 -15.55
C LEU A 190 6.58 -0.83 -14.93
N ALA A 191 5.85 -1.94 -15.07
CA ALA A 191 6.26 -3.26 -14.59
C ALA A 191 7.56 -3.81 -15.24
N THR A 192 8.06 -3.16 -16.29
CA THR A 192 9.32 -3.56 -16.96
C THR A 192 10.56 -2.96 -16.30
N TRP A 193 10.42 -1.97 -15.42
CA TRP A 193 11.57 -1.32 -14.78
C TRP A 193 11.33 -0.90 -13.33
N ILE A 194 10.09 -0.99 -12.86
CA ILE A 194 9.69 -0.84 -11.45
C ILE A 194 8.95 -2.12 -11.05
N ASP A 195 9.24 -2.63 -9.86
CA ASP A 195 8.47 -3.71 -9.23
C ASP A 195 7.81 -3.26 -7.92
N ASN A 196 8.00 -3.99 -6.82
CA ASN A 196 7.37 -3.74 -5.54
C ASN A 196 7.87 -2.41 -4.94
N LEU A 197 6.93 -1.49 -4.73
CA LEU A 197 7.16 -0.21 -4.07
C LEU A 197 6.42 -0.14 -2.74
N SER A 198 6.92 0.75 -1.89
CA SER A 198 6.26 1.19 -0.68
C SER A 198 5.78 2.63 -0.88
N LEU A 199 4.47 2.82 -0.96
CA LEU A 199 3.84 4.13 -1.11
C LEU A 199 3.51 4.75 0.25
N THR A 200 3.53 6.08 0.30
CA THR A 200 3.03 6.88 1.43
C THR A 200 1.93 7.80 0.92
N LEU A 201 0.79 7.76 1.59
CA LEU A 201 -0.40 8.56 1.29
C LEU A 201 -0.60 9.60 2.39
N GLN A 202 -0.81 10.85 2.00
CA GLN A 202 -1.13 11.94 2.93
C GLN A 202 -2.23 12.81 2.37
N GLY A 203 -3.16 13.25 3.21
CA GLY A 203 -4.22 14.14 2.75
C GLY A 203 -5.36 14.29 3.74
N THR A 204 -6.51 14.65 3.19
CA THR A 204 -7.71 14.97 3.96
C THR A 204 -8.86 14.12 3.48
N LEU A 205 -9.53 13.45 4.42
CA LEU A 205 -10.78 12.74 4.19
C LEU A 205 -11.95 13.61 4.64
N ASN A 206 -12.92 13.79 3.76
CA ASN A 206 -14.22 14.37 4.10
C ASN A 206 -15.26 13.26 4.07
N LYS A 207 -15.83 12.93 5.23
CA LYS A 207 -16.88 11.93 5.38
C LYS A 207 -18.20 12.61 5.70
N ALA A 208 -19.21 12.38 4.87
CA ALA A 208 -20.53 12.95 5.04
C ALA A 208 -21.35 12.18 6.10
N GLN A 209 -22.45 12.78 6.54
CA GLN A 209 -23.38 12.18 7.51
C GLN A 209 -24.02 10.89 6.99
N ASP A 210 -24.12 10.73 5.67
CA ASP A 210 -24.67 9.54 5.02
C ASP A 210 -23.63 8.42 4.86
N GLY A 211 -22.40 8.62 5.32
CA GLY A 211 -21.30 7.66 5.24
C GLY A 211 -20.51 7.70 3.93
N SER A 212 -20.96 8.47 2.93
CA SER A 212 -20.14 8.72 1.74
C SER A 212 -18.87 9.48 2.12
N TYR A 213 -17.81 9.28 1.35
CA TYR A 213 -16.56 9.96 1.64
C TYR A 213 -15.76 10.31 0.39
N GLN A 214 -14.97 11.37 0.52
CA GLN A 214 -13.97 11.78 -0.45
C GLN A 214 -12.65 12.04 0.26
N PHE A 215 -11.64 11.25 -0.09
CA PHE A 215 -10.25 11.52 0.24
C PHE A 215 -9.61 12.36 -0.87
N ASN A 216 -8.94 13.44 -0.49
CA ASN A 216 -8.10 14.25 -1.36
C ASN A 216 -6.70 14.36 -0.75
N GLY A 217 -5.67 13.96 -1.49
CA GLY A 217 -4.32 13.96 -0.97
C GLY A 217 -3.26 13.80 -2.04
N SER A 218 -2.06 13.48 -1.58
CA SER A 218 -0.92 13.15 -2.41
C SER A 218 -0.34 11.79 -2.04
N VAL A 219 0.29 11.17 -3.03
CA VAL A 219 1.06 9.94 -2.87
C VAL A 219 2.51 10.21 -3.20
N SER A 220 3.41 9.71 -2.37
CA SER A 220 4.84 9.57 -2.65
C SER A 220 5.24 8.10 -2.60
N ALA A 221 6.40 7.78 -3.17
CA ALA A 221 6.95 6.43 -3.18
C ALA A 221 8.33 6.43 -2.54
N ALA A 222 8.65 5.36 -1.83
CA ALA A 222 10.02 5.06 -1.45
C ALA A 222 10.89 4.79 -2.69
N ASN A 223 12.20 4.98 -2.57
CA ASN A 223 13.13 4.64 -3.63
C ASN A 223 13.07 3.14 -3.96
N HIS A 224 13.32 2.82 -5.23
CA HIS A 224 13.34 1.46 -5.73
C HIS A 224 14.77 1.00 -5.95
N THR A 225 15.09 -0.26 -5.64
CA THR A 225 16.37 -0.85 -5.96
C THR A 225 16.21 -1.74 -7.19
N TYR A 226 16.89 -1.40 -8.28
CA TYR A 226 16.96 -2.23 -9.47
C TYR A 226 18.17 -3.16 -9.33
N ASP A 227 17.93 -4.41 -8.90
CA ASP A 227 18.99 -5.42 -8.67
C ASP A 227 18.96 -6.57 -9.69
N SER A 228 17.88 -6.68 -10.44
CA SER A 228 17.62 -7.76 -11.37
C SER A 228 16.56 -7.33 -12.39
N MET A 229 16.50 -8.02 -13.53
CA MET A 229 15.43 -7.76 -14.51
C MET A 229 14.05 -8.07 -13.88
N PRO A 230 13.11 -7.10 -13.87
CA PRO A 230 11.77 -7.32 -13.34
C PRO A 230 11.01 -8.42 -14.09
N ALA A 231 10.03 -9.04 -13.43
CA ALA A 231 9.20 -10.07 -14.05
C ALA A 231 8.46 -9.55 -15.31
N GLY A 232 7.98 -8.31 -15.28
CA GLY A 232 7.33 -7.68 -16.43
C GLY A 232 8.29 -7.48 -17.61
N PHE A 233 9.57 -7.19 -17.34
CA PHE A 233 10.61 -7.10 -18.37
C PHE A 233 10.85 -8.45 -19.03
N LYS A 234 11.08 -9.49 -18.22
CA LYS A 234 11.30 -10.88 -18.71
C LYS A 234 10.11 -11.37 -19.53
N ALA A 235 8.89 -11.09 -19.08
CA ALA A 235 7.67 -11.42 -19.81
C ALA A 235 7.57 -10.67 -21.15
N ALA A 236 8.01 -9.42 -21.21
CA ALA A 236 7.93 -8.60 -22.42
C ALA A 236 8.89 -9.06 -23.54
N ILE A 237 10.09 -9.54 -23.19
CA ILE A 237 11.10 -9.99 -24.17
C ILE A 237 11.16 -11.52 -24.33
N GLY A 238 10.51 -12.26 -23.45
CA GLY A 238 10.53 -13.72 -23.45
C GLY A 238 11.77 -14.32 -22.79
N GLU A 239 11.64 -15.57 -22.35
CA GLU A 239 12.63 -16.27 -21.52
C GLU A 239 14.00 -16.43 -22.19
N ALA A 240 14.04 -16.76 -23.49
CA ALA A 240 15.29 -16.96 -24.21
C ALA A 240 16.15 -15.67 -24.28
N ALA A 241 15.51 -14.53 -24.59
CA ALA A 241 16.19 -13.24 -24.63
C ALA A 241 16.62 -12.80 -23.23
N ALA A 242 15.74 -12.97 -22.23
CA ALA A 242 16.05 -12.67 -20.84
C ALA A 242 17.26 -13.48 -20.32
N ASN A 243 17.31 -14.78 -20.57
CA ASN A 243 18.43 -15.63 -20.15
C ASN A 243 19.75 -15.22 -20.81
N THR A 244 19.68 -14.79 -22.08
CA THR A 244 20.86 -14.30 -22.80
C THR A 244 21.35 -12.98 -22.21
N LEU A 245 20.45 -12.01 -21.96
CA LEU A 245 20.81 -10.75 -21.32
C LEU A 245 21.35 -10.97 -19.90
N GLN A 246 20.74 -11.88 -19.12
CA GLN A 246 21.25 -12.23 -17.79
C GLN A 246 22.68 -12.77 -17.86
N SER A 247 22.98 -13.64 -18.83
CA SER A 247 24.34 -14.17 -19.03
C SER A 247 25.35 -13.05 -19.34
N VAL A 248 24.92 -12.03 -20.10
CA VAL A 248 25.75 -10.83 -20.35
C VAL A 248 25.95 -10.04 -19.07
N PHE A 249 24.90 -9.80 -18.30
CA PHE A 249 24.99 -9.05 -17.03
C PHE A 249 25.94 -9.73 -16.04
N ASP A 250 25.84 -11.05 -15.90
CA ASP A 250 26.68 -11.84 -15.01
C ASP A 250 28.16 -11.83 -15.47
N ALA A 251 28.40 -11.95 -16.78
CA ALA A 251 29.76 -11.98 -17.34
C ALA A 251 30.46 -10.61 -17.33
N HIS A 252 29.70 -9.52 -17.34
CA HIS A 252 30.22 -8.15 -17.53
C HIS A 252 29.99 -7.23 -16.34
N GLY A 253 29.68 -7.79 -15.17
CA GLY A 253 29.69 -7.08 -13.88
C GLY A 253 28.60 -6.03 -13.75
N ALA A 254 27.37 -6.35 -14.18
CA ALA A 254 26.21 -5.51 -13.92
C ALA A 254 26.07 -5.22 -12.41
N MET A 255 25.72 -3.98 -12.07
CA MET A 255 25.65 -3.50 -10.70
C MET A 255 24.24 -3.00 -10.38
N PRO A 256 23.64 -3.45 -9.27
CA PRO A 256 22.40 -2.86 -8.77
C PRO A 256 22.54 -1.35 -8.59
N PHE A 257 21.46 -0.63 -8.86
CA PHE A 257 21.40 0.82 -8.66
C PHE A 257 20.07 1.23 -8.04
N GLU A 258 20.07 2.41 -7.42
CA GLU A 258 18.87 3.00 -6.85
C GLU A 258 18.14 3.84 -7.91
N VAL A 259 16.82 3.66 -8.01
CA VAL A 259 15.91 4.55 -8.72
C VAL A 259 15.27 5.47 -7.69
N VAL A 260 15.73 6.72 -7.64
CA VAL A 260 15.20 7.75 -6.78
C VAL A 260 13.89 8.26 -7.37
N ILE A 261 12.78 8.02 -6.66
CA ILE A 261 11.45 8.41 -7.13
C ILE A 261 11.09 9.77 -6.52
N LYS A 262 11.02 10.79 -7.38
CA LYS A 262 10.83 12.18 -6.97
C LYS A 262 9.38 12.63 -7.07
N GLY A 263 9.04 13.54 -6.17
CA GLY A 263 7.77 14.27 -6.15
C GLY A 263 6.63 13.51 -5.50
N GLU A 264 5.46 14.10 -5.60
CA GLU A 264 4.20 13.53 -5.14
C GLU A 264 3.17 13.65 -6.26
N THR A 265 2.24 12.69 -6.34
CA THR A 265 1.12 12.75 -7.28
C THR A 265 -0.19 12.93 -6.54
N ALA A 266 -1.06 13.81 -7.05
CA ALA A 266 -2.35 14.07 -6.45
C ALA A 266 -3.32 12.92 -6.69
N VAL A 267 -4.05 12.52 -5.66
CA VAL A 267 -5.01 11.43 -5.71
C VAL A 267 -6.31 11.84 -5.04
N THR A 268 -7.40 11.54 -5.73
CA THR A 268 -8.76 11.62 -5.17
C THR A 268 -9.36 10.22 -5.13
N VAL A 269 -9.90 9.83 -3.98
CA VAL A 269 -10.66 8.59 -3.82
C VAL A 269 -12.05 8.96 -3.33
N THR A 270 -13.08 8.58 -4.07
CA THR A 270 -14.48 8.85 -3.70
C THR A 270 -15.23 7.54 -3.57
N LYS A 271 -16.03 7.42 -2.51
CA LYS A 271 -16.99 6.34 -2.33
C LYS A 271 -18.36 6.95 -2.11
N GLU A 272 -19.18 6.84 -3.16
CA GLU A 272 -20.62 7.02 -3.04
C GLU A 272 -21.23 5.70 -2.56
N LEU A 273 -22.01 5.79 -1.49
CA LEU A 273 -22.80 4.67 -0.97
C LEU A 273 -24.11 4.56 -1.75
N THR A 274 -24.58 3.33 -1.96
CA THR A 274 -25.93 3.09 -2.51
C THR A 274 -27.00 3.60 -1.53
N PRO A 275 -28.24 3.85 -1.98
CA PRO A 275 -29.33 4.25 -1.08
C PRO A 275 -29.49 3.33 0.13
N ASP A 276 -29.35 2.02 -0.07
CA ASP A 276 -29.45 1.01 1.00
C ASP A 276 -28.26 1.10 1.96
N GLU A 277 -27.04 1.30 1.44
CA GLU A 277 -25.85 1.51 2.25
C GLU A 277 -25.95 2.80 3.08
N LYS A 278 -26.46 3.89 2.49
CA LYS A 278 -26.70 5.17 3.17
C LYS A 278 -27.73 4.99 4.30
N ALA A 279 -28.86 4.35 4.02
CA ALA A 279 -29.89 4.09 5.02
C ALA A 279 -29.35 3.24 6.18
N ALA A 280 -28.57 2.21 5.89
CA ALA A 280 -27.97 1.36 6.91
C ALA A 280 -26.89 2.08 7.74
N TYR A 281 -26.16 3.03 7.14
CA TYR A 281 -25.21 3.87 7.87
C TYR A 281 -25.92 4.90 8.76
N THR A 282 -26.98 5.56 8.25
CA THR A 282 -27.79 6.47 9.05
C THR A 282 -28.43 5.76 10.25
N ASP A 283 -28.98 4.55 10.04
CA ASP A 283 -29.50 3.72 11.15
C ASP A 283 -28.41 3.41 12.20
N ALA A 284 -27.21 3.04 11.76
CA ALA A 284 -26.08 2.79 12.65
C ALA A 284 -25.71 4.02 13.49
N VAL A 285 -25.64 5.21 12.88
CA VAL A 285 -25.36 6.47 13.58
C VAL A 285 -26.48 6.83 14.56
N SER A 286 -27.74 6.68 14.18
CA SER A 286 -28.87 6.87 15.09
C SER A 286 -28.83 5.89 16.26
N PHE A 287 -28.41 4.64 16.01
CA PHE A 287 -28.29 3.63 17.05
C PHE A 287 -27.19 3.96 18.08
N VAL A 288 -26.09 4.61 17.67
CA VAL A 288 -25.10 5.16 18.61
C VAL A 288 -25.73 6.21 19.53
N SER A 289 -26.61 7.08 19.01
CA SER A 289 -27.37 8.02 19.85
C SER A 289 -28.24 7.29 20.87
N THR A 290 -28.96 6.25 20.45
CA THR A 290 -29.77 5.42 21.35
C THR A 290 -28.92 4.75 22.43
N ALA A 291 -27.74 4.22 22.08
CA ALA A 291 -26.82 3.64 23.06
C ALA A 291 -26.34 4.69 24.07
N ASN A 292 -26.03 5.91 23.63
CA ASN A 292 -25.64 7.01 24.51
C ASN A 292 -26.78 7.45 25.45
N GLU A 293 -28.01 7.49 24.96
CA GLU A 293 -29.20 7.76 25.79
C GLU A 293 -29.39 6.67 26.85
N GLN A 294 -29.29 5.39 26.46
CA GLN A 294 -29.33 4.26 27.41
C GLN A 294 -28.22 4.39 28.46
N MET A 295 -27.02 4.76 28.02
CA MET A 295 -25.86 4.92 28.89
C MET A 295 -26.11 5.99 29.97
N LEU A 296 -26.56 7.16 29.55
CA LEU A 296 -26.88 8.27 30.42
C LEU A 296 -28.03 7.93 31.38
N GLN A 297 -29.10 7.33 30.89
CA GLN A 297 -30.30 7.04 31.68
C GLN A 297 -30.08 5.95 32.74
N LYS A 298 -29.33 4.90 32.42
CA LYS A 298 -29.17 3.73 33.31
C LYS A 298 -27.91 3.78 34.17
N TYR A 299 -26.82 4.35 33.65
CA TYR A 299 -25.50 4.26 34.28
C TYR A 299 -24.88 5.62 34.62
N GLY A 300 -25.56 6.72 34.27
CA GLY A 300 -25.26 8.06 34.74
C GLY A 300 -24.27 8.86 33.88
N ALA A 301 -24.15 10.14 34.21
CA ALA A 301 -23.42 11.13 33.40
C ALA A 301 -21.91 10.84 33.30
N ASN A 302 -21.30 10.29 34.35
CA ASN A 302 -19.86 10.02 34.40
C ASN A 302 -19.46 8.96 33.36
N LEU A 303 -20.11 7.78 33.40
CA LEU A 303 -19.84 6.72 32.44
C LEU A 303 -20.28 7.12 31.02
N SER A 304 -21.38 7.86 30.88
CA SER A 304 -21.80 8.43 29.59
C SER A 304 -20.73 9.33 28.98
N LYS A 305 -20.09 10.18 29.78
CA LYS A 305 -19.02 11.05 29.31
C LYS A 305 -17.81 10.23 28.84
N VAL A 306 -17.37 9.25 29.61
CA VAL A 306 -16.26 8.38 29.19
C VAL A 306 -16.58 7.67 27.88
N ALA A 307 -17.79 7.15 27.72
CA ALA A 307 -18.20 6.49 26.49
C ALA A 307 -18.16 7.44 25.28
N GLN A 308 -18.60 8.69 25.45
CA GLN A 308 -18.56 9.71 24.40
C GLN A 308 -17.12 10.15 24.06
N ASP A 309 -16.25 10.28 25.06
CA ASP A 309 -14.83 10.57 24.83
C ASP A 309 -14.15 9.41 24.06
N MET A 310 -14.43 8.16 24.46
CA MET A 310 -13.95 6.98 23.73
C MET A 310 -14.44 6.99 22.28
N GLN A 311 -15.71 7.35 22.03
CA GLN A 311 -16.27 7.49 20.68
C GLN A 311 -15.55 8.56 19.85
N ALA A 312 -15.27 9.72 20.43
CA ALA A 312 -14.61 10.82 19.74
C ALA A 312 -13.17 10.48 19.33
N GLU A 313 -12.50 9.62 20.11
CA GLU A 313 -11.08 9.33 19.94
C GLU A 313 -10.79 7.96 19.31
N ILE A 314 -11.79 7.09 19.09
CA ILE A 314 -11.55 5.70 18.68
C ILE A 314 -10.91 5.56 17.29
N SER A 315 -11.19 6.52 16.40
CA SER A 315 -10.74 6.49 15.02
C SER A 315 -9.20 6.52 14.94
N GLY A 316 -8.61 5.55 14.25
CA GLY A 316 -7.17 5.48 14.00
C GLY A 316 -6.31 5.15 15.24
N LYS A 317 -6.90 4.82 16.39
CA LYS A 317 -6.12 4.37 17.56
C LYS A 317 -5.43 3.03 17.24
N LYS A 318 -4.15 2.94 17.58
CA LYS A 318 -3.39 1.70 17.51
C LYS A 318 -3.81 0.75 18.62
N ILE A 319 -3.96 -0.53 18.29
CA ILE A 319 -4.23 -1.59 19.25
C ILE A 319 -2.95 -1.91 20.02
N ARG A 320 -3.01 -1.82 21.34
CA ARG A 320 -1.96 -2.23 22.29
C ARG A 320 -1.91 -3.76 22.37
N SER A 321 -0.77 -4.30 22.77
CA SER A 321 -0.63 -5.74 22.93
C SER A 321 -1.50 -6.26 24.09
N TYR A 322 -1.91 -7.53 24.02
CA TYR A 322 -2.60 -8.20 25.13
C TYR A 322 -1.88 -8.03 26.47
N ALA A 323 -0.55 -8.13 26.50
CA ALA A 323 0.22 -7.98 27.74
C ALA A 323 0.03 -6.60 28.36
N GLU A 324 0.08 -5.53 27.55
CA GLU A 324 -0.11 -4.15 28.01
C GLU A 324 -1.56 -3.88 28.40
N ALA A 325 -2.52 -4.39 27.62
CA ALA A 325 -3.95 -4.23 27.87
C ALA A 325 -4.36 -4.97 29.15
N MET A 326 -3.97 -6.23 29.32
CA MET A 326 -4.26 -7.02 30.51
C MET A 326 -3.69 -6.36 31.78
N ALA A 327 -2.43 -5.92 31.75
CA ALA A 327 -1.83 -5.22 32.89
C ALA A 327 -2.56 -3.91 33.25
N THR A 328 -3.15 -3.24 32.26
CA THR A 328 -3.96 -2.04 32.49
C THR A 328 -5.33 -2.41 33.08
N PHE A 329 -5.98 -3.42 32.51
CA PHE A 329 -7.31 -3.88 32.92
C PHE A 329 -7.31 -4.50 34.33
N GLU A 330 -6.25 -5.21 34.71
CA GLU A 330 -6.14 -5.82 36.06
C GLU A 330 -6.20 -4.78 37.18
N LYS A 331 -5.75 -3.53 36.93
CA LYS A 331 -5.87 -2.43 37.91
C LYS A 331 -7.31 -2.17 38.31
N ILE A 332 -8.24 -2.31 37.35
CA ILE A 332 -9.66 -2.07 37.59
C ILE A 332 -10.36 -3.34 38.06
N SER A 333 -10.11 -4.49 37.42
CA SER A 333 -10.82 -5.73 37.76
C SER A 333 -10.47 -6.26 39.15
N ALA A 334 -9.28 -5.93 39.67
CA ALA A 334 -8.87 -6.27 41.02
C ALA A 334 -9.43 -5.32 42.10
N ASN A 335 -9.97 -4.17 41.72
CA ASN A 335 -10.49 -3.17 42.65
C ASN A 335 -11.67 -3.76 43.45
N PRO A 336 -11.67 -3.68 44.80
CA PRO A 336 -12.79 -4.15 45.63
C PRO A 336 -14.16 -3.58 45.23
N ALA A 337 -14.21 -2.34 44.73
CA ALA A 337 -15.45 -1.70 44.27
C ALA A 337 -16.04 -2.36 43.00
N MET A 338 -15.23 -3.12 42.25
CA MET A 338 -15.67 -3.90 41.08
C MET A 338 -16.12 -5.31 41.44
N LYS A 339 -16.00 -5.72 42.71
CA LYS A 339 -16.39 -7.05 43.15
C LYS A 339 -17.85 -7.05 43.55
N LEU A 340 -18.64 -7.83 42.82
CA LEU A 340 -20.02 -8.13 43.19
C LEU A 340 -20.04 -9.17 44.31
N ASN A 341 -21.06 -9.10 45.17
CA ASN A 341 -21.33 -10.17 46.11
C ASN A 341 -21.89 -11.40 45.35
N ALA A 342 -21.93 -12.56 46.00
CA ALA A 342 -22.34 -13.81 45.34
C ALA A 342 -23.75 -13.75 44.72
N LEU A 343 -24.70 -13.03 45.34
CA LEU A 343 -26.06 -12.89 44.83
C LEU A 343 -26.09 -12.04 43.56
N ASP A 344 -25.43 -10.88 43.60
CA ASP A 344 -25.34 -9.97 42.45
C ASP A 344 -24.53 -10.60 41.31
N THR A 345 -23.46 -11.35 41.61
CA THR A 345 -22.70 -12.10 40.61
C THR A 345 -23.59 -13.11 39.90
N GLN A 346 -24.38 -13.89 40.63
CA GLN A 346 -25.29 -14.87 40.03
C GLN A 346 -26.36 -14.16 39.19
N ALA A 347 -26.92 -13.06 39.67
CA ALA A 347 -27.92 -12.29 38.93
C ALA A 347 -27.36 -11.70 37.62
N VAL A 348 -26.10 -11.24 37.62
CA VAL A 348 -25.40 -10.80 36.41
C VAL A 348 -25.19 -11.96 35.45
N VAL A 349 -24.72 -13.10 35.94
CA VAL A 349 -24.54 -14.32 35.13
C VAL A 349 -25.85 -14.75 34.48
N ASP A 350 -26.95 -14.77 35.23
CA ASP A 350 -28.27 -15.13 34.71
C ASP A 350 -28.75 -14.14 33.66
N ALA A 351 -28.56 -12.83 33.90
CA ALA A 351 -28.90 -11.78 32.93
C ALA A 351 -28.08 -11.90 31.63
N LEU A 352 -26.77 -12.15 31.74
CA LEU A 352 -25.91 -12.38 30.59
C LEU A 352 -26.29 -13.66 29.84
N ASN A 353 -26.65 -14.74 30.56
CA ASN A 353 -27.10 -16.00 29.98
C ASN A 353 -28.45 -15.89 29.26
N ALA A 354 -29.31 -14.98 29.70
CA ALA A 354 -30.61 -14.71 29.09
C ALA A 354 -30.54 -13.78 27.86
N LEU A 355 -29.36 -13.25 27.51
CA LEU A 355 -29.23 -12.38 26.35
C LEU A 355 -29.60 -13.10 25.06
N ASP A 356 -30.47 -12.47 24.28
CA ASP A 356 -30.71 -12.90 22.91
C ASP A 356 -29.45 -12.67 22.06
N LYS A 357 -28.84 -13.77 21.63
CA LYS A 357 -27.54 -13.78 20.95
C LYS A 357 -27.59 -13.05 19.62
N ALA A 358 -28.71 -13.16 18.91
CA ALA A 358 -28.90 -12.51 17.62
C ALA A 358 -28.98 -10.99 17.78
N THR A 359 -29.76 -10.51 18.74
CA THR A 359 -29.89 -9.08 19.07
C THR A 359 -28.57 -8.52 19.58
N PHE A 360 -27.84 -9.26 20.43
CA PHE A 360 -26.53 -8.82 20.90
C PHE A 360 -25.52 -8.68 19.76
N ALA A 361 -25.46 -9.66 18.85
CA ALA A 361 -24.62 -9.59 17.66
C ALA A 361 -25.03 -8.43 16.72
N ASP A 362 -26.34 -8.25 16.47
CA ASP A 362 -26.85 -7.16 15.63
C ASP A 362 -26.50 -5.78 16.20
N ASN A 363 -26.65 -5.60 17.52
CA ASN A 363 -26.24 -4.37 18.19
C ASN A 363 -24.76 -4.07 17.97
N ILE A 364 -23.88 -5.07 18.13
CA ILE A 364 -22.44 -4.89 17.86
C ILE A 364 -22.21 -4.54 16.38
N THR A 365 -22.91 -5.17 15.45
CA THR A 365 -22.76 -4.88 14.01
C THR A 365 -23.22 -3.47 13.66
N ARG A 366 -24.36 -3.01 14.18
CA ARG A 366 -24.88 -1.66 13.94
C ARG A 366 -23.96 -0.60 14.54
N LEU A 367 -23.51 -0.79 15.79
CA LEU A 367 -22.53 0.10 16.43
C LEU A 367 -21.19 0.07 15.68
N GLY A 368 -20.72 -1.11 15.31
CA GLY A 368 -19.48 -1.31 14.57
C GLY A 368 -19.49 -0.58 13.24
N LYS A 369 -20.60 -0.62 12.51
CA LYS A 369 -20.78 0.12 11.24
C LYS A 369 -20.64 1.63 11.44
N ALA A 370 -21.17 2.19 12.53
CA ALA A 370 -21.00 3.60 12.85
C ALA A 370 -19.52 3.97 13.11
N PHE A 371 -18.74 3.03 13.64
CA PHE A 371 -17.30 3.17 13.87
C PHE A 371 -16.43 2.61 12.73
N GLY A 372 -17.01 2.33 11.56
CA GLY A 372 -16.28 1.94 10.35
C GLY A 372 -16.00 0.46 10.15
N VAL A 373 -16.58 -0.43 10.95
CA VAL A 373 -16.44 -1.88 10.78
C VAL A 373 -17.50 -2.38 9.79
N VAL A 374 -17.08 -2.86 8.62
CA VAL A 374 -17.97 -3.32 7.53
C VAL A 374 -17.69 -4.78 7.17
N GLY A 375 -18.76 -5.59 7.02
CA GLY A 375 -18.68 -6.95 6.46
C GLY A 375 -18.06 -8.01 7.36
N LYS A 376 -17.88 -7.72 8.66
CA LYS A 376 -17.27 -8.64 9.63
C LYS A 376 -18.34 -9.25 10.53
N VAL A 377 -18.24 -10.55 10.78
CA VAL A 377 -19.08 -11.28 11.74
C VAL A 377 -18.36 -11.31 13.08
N VAL A 378 -19.04 -10.86 14.14
CA VAL A 378 -18.51 -10.88 15.51
C VAL A 378 -18.96 -12.16 16.19
N GLN A 379 -18.05 -12.82 16.91
CA GLN A 379 -18.34 -13.97 17.77
C GLN A 379 -18.98 -13.52 19.08
N ALA A 380 -20.19 -12.96 18.99
CA ALA A 380 -20.89 -12.34 20.12
C ALA A 380 -21.14 -13.34 21.28
N GLU A 381 -21.33 -14.62 20.97
CA GLU A 381 -21.47 -15.68 21.97
C GLU A 381 -20.18 -15.90 22.76
N ALA A 382 -19.03 -15.95 22.09
CA ALA A 382 -17.75 -16.14 22.76
C ALA A 382 -17.46 -14.97 23.71
N ILE A 383 -17.78 -13.74 23.31
CA ILE A 383 -17.64 -12.55 24.17
C ILE A 383 -18.51 -12.71 25.41
N ARG A 384 -19.80 -13.03 25.24
CA ARG A 384 -20.75 -13.24 26.33
C ARG A 384 -20.26 -14.33 27.30
N GLU A 385 -19.91 -15.51 26.78
CA GLU A 385 -19.45 -16.65 27.58
C GLU A 385 -18.19 -16.31 28.38
N LYS A 386 -17.24 -15.61 27.77
CA LYS A 386 -16.00 -15.21 28.43
C LYS A 386 -16.21 -14.11 29.46
N THR A 387 -17.16 -13.20 29.24
CA THR A 387 -17.61 -12.23 30.26
C THR A 387 -18.27 -12.95 31.44
N VAL A 388 -19.12 -13.95 31.19
CA VAL A 388 -19.71 -14.80 32.24
C VAL A 388 -18.64 -15.51 33.04
N SER A 389 -17.64 -16.11 32.38
CA SER A 389 -16.50 -16.74 33.03
C SER A 389 -15.73 -15.76 33.92
N GLY A 390 -15.50 -14.53 33.45
CA GLY A 390 -14.84 -13.48 34.23
C GLY A 390 -15.58 -13.16 35.54
N PHE A 391 -16.91 -13.04 35.51
CA PHE A 391 -17.71 -12.83 36.72
C PHE A 391 -17.74 -14.05 37.65
N GLN A 392 -17.81 -15.26 37.12
CA GLN A 392 -17.87 -16.49 37.93
C GLN A 392 -16.53 -16.83 38.58
N THR A 393 -15.42 -16.65 37.86
CA THR A 393 -14.11 -17.18 38.25
C THR A 393 -13.12 -16.10 38.65
N GLY A 394 -13.35 -14.84 38.24
CA GLY A 394 -12.37 -13.76 38.32
C GLY A 394 -11.26 -13.83 37.27
N ASP A 395 -11.23 -14.86 36.42
CA ASP A 395 -10.26 -14.98 35.33
C ASP A 395 -10.77 -14.30 34.06
N TRP A 396 -10.24 -13.11 33.79
CA TRP A 396 -10.60 -12.28 32.64
C TRP A 396 -9.71 -12.49 31.42
N LYS A 397 -8.64 -13.30 31.53
CA LYS A 397 -7.71 -13.56 30.44
C LYS A 397 -8.40 -14.09 29.17
N PRO A 398 -9.37 -15.02 29.26
CA PRO A 398 -10.05 -15.52 28.06
C PRO A 398 -10.78 -14.43 27.28
N LEU A 399 -11.44 -13.50 27.98
CA LEU A 399 -12.13 -12.36 27.37
C LEU A 399 -11.14 -11.42 26.70
N MET A 400 -10.08 -11.05 27.41
CA MET A 400 -9.07 -10.13 26.89
C MET A 400 -8.43 -10.71 25.61
N LEU A 401 -8.09 -12.00 25.57
CA LEU A 401 -7.57 -12.64 24.35
C LEU A 401 -8.57 -12.60 23.18
N GLU A 402 -9.86 -12.77 23.44
CA GLU A 402 -10.89 -12.66 22.39
C GLU A 402 -10.95 -11.24 21.83
N LEU A 403 -10.92 -10.24 22.71
CA LEU A 403 -10.94 -8.83 22.33
C LEU A 403 -9.70 -8.47 21.50
N GLU A 404 -8.50 -8.96 21.86
CA GLU A 404 -7.30 -8.77 21.05
C GLU A 404 -7.48 -9.37 19.66
N ALA A 405 -7.92 -10.63 19.58
CA ALA A 405 -8.11 -11.32 18.30
C ALA A 405 -9.10 -10.58 17.39
N MET A 406 -10.20 -10.05 17.98
CA MET A 406 -11.15 -9.22 17.26
C MET A 406 -10.52 -7.92 16.75
N ALA A 407 -9.79 -7.21 17.61
CA ALA A 407 -9.20 -5.92 17.31
C ALA A 407 -8.08 -6.01 16.26
N VAL A 408 -7.26 -7.05 16.31
CA VAL A 408 -6.22 -7.31 15.29
C VAL A 408 -6.86 -7.55 13.91
N GLY A 409 -8.03 -8.19 13.86
CA GLY A 409 -8.72 -8.48 12.60
C GLY A 409 -9.61 -7.37 12.05
N THR A 410 -9.96 -6.35 12.85
CA THR A 410 -11.01 -5.36 12.49
C THR A 410 -10.80 -3.93 13.00
N GLY A 411 -9.75 -3.65 13.78
CA GLY A 411 -9.44 -2.33 14.32
C GLY A 411 -10.16 -1.99 15.65
N ALA A 412 -9.88 -0.81 16.20
CA ALA A 412 -10.35 -0.40 17.53
C ALA A 412 -11.87 -0.16 17.61
N GLY A 413 -12.51 0.20 16.49
CA GLY A 413 -13.94 0.48 16.43
C GLY A 413 -14.82 -0.70 16.88
N ILE A 414 -14.37 -1.95 16.63
CA ILE A 414 -15.15 -3.13 17.06
C ILE A 414 -15.16 -3.30 18.58
N LEU A 415 -14.07 -2.91 19.25
CA LEU A 415 -13.96 -3.02 20.70
C LEU A 415 -14.94 -2.06 21.36
N LEU A 416 -14.98 -0.83 20.88
CA LEU A 416 -15.93 0.16 21.37
C LEU A 416 -17.38 -0.31 21.14
N ALA A 417 -17.70 -0.76 19.91
CA ALA A 417 -19.01 -1.32 19.59
C ALA A 417 -19.41 -2.48 20.54
N THR A 418 -18.45 -3.36 20.84
CA THR A 418 -18.65 -4.49 21.76
C THR A 418 -18.99 -4.02 23.17
N SER A 419 -18.23 -3.05 23.72
CA SER A 419 -18.54 -2.52 25.05
C SER A 419 -19.90 -1.82 25.11
N MET A 420 -20.25 -1.05 24.08
CA MET A 420 -21.51 -0.31 24.00
C MET A 420 -22.73 -1.23 23.88
N ALA A 421 -22.56 -2.43 23.32
CA ALA A 421 -23.63 -3.42 23.28
C ALA A 421 -24.08 -3.87 24.68
N PHE A 422 -23.22 -3.76 25.71
CA PHE A 422 -23.58 -4.04 27.11
C PHE A 422 -24.40 -2.93 27.78
N PHE A 423 -24.74 -1.84 27.08
CA PHE A 423 -25.61 -0.80 27.64
C PHE A 423 -27.10 -1.21 27.61
N PHE A 424 -27.46 -2.11 26.69
CA PHE A 424 -28.83 -2.54 26.44
C PHE A 424 -29.39 -3.60 27.41
N PRO A 425 -28.61 -4.60 27.87
CA PRO A 425 -29.06 -5.58 28.86
C PRO A 425 -29.73 -4.95 30.08
N VAL A 426 -30.69 -5.66 30.65
CA VAL A 426 -31.34 -5.28 31.91
C VAL A 426 -30.73 -6.11 33.02
N PHE A 427 -30.08 -5.44 33.97
CA PHE A 427 -29.48 -6.07 35.14
C PHE A 427 -30.42 -6.02 36.35
N ALA A 428 -30.27 -6.97 37.27
CA ALA A 428 -31.13 -7.09 38.44
C ALA A 428 -31.06 -5.90 39.40
N SER A 429 -29.93 -5.19 39.42
CA SER A 429 -29.76 -3.93 40.16
C SER A 429 -28.97 -2.91 39.35
N ALA A 430 -29.20 -1.62 39.61
CA ALA A 430 -28.44 -0.54 38.98
C ALA A 430 -26.94 -0.62 39.30
N ALA A 431 -26.59 -0.97 40.54
CA ALA A 431 -25.20 -1.13 40.97
C ALA A 431 -24.49 -2.27 40.22
N ALA A 432 -25.14 -3.43 40.07
CA ALA A 432 -24.59 -4.53 39.30
C ALA A 432 -24.39 -4.15 37.82
N GLY A 433 -25.35 -3.44 37.23
CA GLY A 433 -25.24 -2.95 35.86
C GLY A 433 -24.09 -1.98 35.65
N VAL A 434 -23.87 -1.04 36.59
CA VAL A 434 -22.73 -0.11 36.57
C VAL A 434 -21.40 -0.86 36.55
N VAL A 435 -21.24 -1.88 37.40
CA VAL A 435 -20.01 -2.69 37.45
C VAL A 435 -19.77 -3.43 36.13
N VAL A 436 -20.82 -4.05 35.56
CA VAL A 436 -20.70 -4.76 34.28
C VAL A 436 -20.27 -3.82 33.17
N VAL A 437 -20.97 -2.70 33.01
CA VAL A 437 -20.68 -1.72 31.95
C VAL A 437 -19.29 -1.14 32.10
N ALA A 438 -18.88 -0.77 33.32
CA ALA A 438 -17.57 -0.22 33.57
C ALA A 438 -16.43 -1.21 33.30
N LEU A 439 -16.59 -2.48 33.69
CA LEU A 439 -15.60 -3.51 33.38
C LEU A 439 -15.50 -3.75 31.87
N MET A 440 -16.61 -3.78 31.13
CA MET A 440 -16.58 -3.97 29.68
C MET A 440 -15.97 -2.77 28.94
N MET A 441 -16.26 -1.55 29.39
CA MET A 441 -15.61 -0.35 28.86
C MET A 441 -14.11 -0.34 29.18
N ALA A 442 -13.71 -0.73 30.39
CA ALA A 442 -12.31 -0.76 30.76
C ALA A 442 -11.52 -1.87 30.02
N ALA A 443 -12.12 -3.05 29.84
CA ALA A 443 -11.53 -4.15 29.08
C ALA A 443 -11.22 -3.74 27.63
N THR A 444 -12.15 -3.01 27.02
CA THR A 444 -11.98 -2.52 25.65
C THR A 444 -11.06 -1.31 25.58
N ALA A 445 -11.21 -0.33 26.46
CA ALA A 445 -10.33 0.85 26.57
C ALA A 445 -8.86 0.45 26.80
N ALA A 446 -8.59 -0.62 27.56
CA ALA A 446 -7.23 -1.07 27.82
C ALA A 446 -6.41 -1.34 26.54
N TYR A 447 -7.06 -1.68 25.44
CA TYR A 447 -6.44 -1.92 24.13
C TYR A 447 -6.12 -0.66 23.34
N PHE A 448 -6.66 0.51 23.66
CA PHE A 448 -6.41 1.73 22.86
C PHE A 448 -6.14 2.99 23.69
N ASP A 449 -6.51 3.01 24.97
CA ASP A 449 -6.30 4.16 25.85
C ASP A 449 -6.20 3.76 27.34
N ALA A 450 -4.97 3.69 27.85
CA ALA A 450 -4.73 3.36 29.26
C ALA A 450 -5.29 4.40 30.22
N ALA A 451 -5.29 5.68 29.82
CA ALA A 451 -5.75 6.77 30.66
C ALA A 451 -7.28 6.72 30.84
N LYS A 452 -8.02 6.27 29.82
CA LYS A 452 -9.46 6.03 29.95
C LYS A 452 -9.79 4.92 30.94
N VAL A 453 -8.94 3.90 31.08
CA VAL A 453 -9.12 2.87 32.12
C VAL A 453 -8.95 3.47 33.52
N ASP A 454 -7.93 4.32 33.71
CA ASP A 454 -7.71 5.01 34.99
C ASP A 454 -8.87 5.98 35.31
N GLU A 455 -9.44 6.66 34.30
CA GLU A 455 -10.63 7.49 34.45
C GLU A 455 -11.85 6.67 34.93
N ILE A 456 -12.14 5.53 34.28
CA ILE A 456 -13.23 4.64 34.71
C ILE A 456 -13.03 4.15 36.15
N ASN A 457 -11.79 3.77 36.51
CA ASN A 457 -11.48 3.31 37.86
C ASN A 457 -11.74 4.39 38.92
N ASN A 458 -11.35 5.63 38.64
CA ASN A 458 -11.57 6.76 39.56
C ASN A 458 -13.04 7.13 39.71
N LEU A 459 -13.85 6.92 38.67
CA LEU A 459 -15.29 7.20 38.71
C LEU A 459 -16.10 6.21 39.55
N ILE A 460 -15.53 5.07 39.91
CA ILE A 460 -16.19 4.04 40.74
C ILE A 460 -15.64 4.04 42.17
N LEU A 461 -14.47 4.64 42.37
CA LEU A 461 -13.91 4.88 43.70
C LEU A 461 -14.53 6.09 44.41
N ASN A 462 -15.24 6.96 43.69
CA ASN A 462 -15.94 8.15 44.18
C ASN A 462 -17.43 8.08 43.83
#